data_AF-A0A124FQY8-F1
#
_entry.id   AF-A0A124FQY8-F1
#
_cell.length_a   1.000
_cell.length_b   1.000
_cell.length_c   1.000
_cell.angle_alpha   90.00
_cell.angle_beta   90.00
_cell.angle_gamma   90.00
#
_symmetry.space_group_name_H-M   'P 1'
#
loop_
_entity.id
_entity.type
_entity.pdbx_description
1 polymer ?
#
loop_
_entity_poly.entity_id
_entity_poly.type
_entity_poly.pdbx_seq_one_letter_code
_entity_poly.pdbx_strand_id
1 'polypeptide(L)'
;MTEQEKKNFSPKATKVPDTYIIIFLVVVFAALLTYLIPVGSFDTREVSYQVGQQTKSRTVLVPETFELLTDEQGNPVKEGIRLFEPYGEVGFLNYVFEGLVSGSKWGSAVGVVAFILVIGGAFGIILRTGAVESGLLTMISKTRGMEVAIIPVMFFLFSLGGAVFGMGEEAIPFVLILCPVCVSLGYDSITALLISYVATQIGFATSWMNPFSVAIAQGISEIPVLSGAGFRMAMWFAFTLLGIVFTWFYARKVKQDPQRSLSYQSDAFFREDLEKNEELRGDFGTGHMLVLLTLAAGIVWVIWGVVMHGYYIPEIATQFFTVGLVIGVIGVLFKLNGMTWNDMATSFRDGSKDLLGAALVVGMAKGIVLVLGGDSPTDPTVLNTVLHYMG
;
A
#
# COMPACT_ATOMS: atom_id res chain seq x y z
N MET A 1 13.89 -36.32 0.12
CA MET A 1 13.56 -35.78 1.45
C MET A 1 12.26 -36.42 1.93
N THR A 2 12.31 -37.16 3.03
CA THR A 2 11.12 -37.77 3.66
C THR A 2 10.30 -36.69 4.38
N GLU A 3 8.98 -36.89 4.53
CA GLU A 3 8.08 -35.94 5.22
C GLU A 3 8.54 -35.53 6.62
N GLN A 4 9.37 -36.36 7.27
CA GLN A 4 9.93 -36.08 8.59
C GLN A 4 11.00 -34.97 8.59
N GLU A 5 11.75 -34.77 7.50
CA GLU A 5 12.78 -33.72 7.45
C GLU A 5 12.19 -32.32 7.24
N LYS A 6 11.01 -32.21 6.60
CA LYS A 6 10.32 -30.92 6.41
C LYS A 6 9.80 -30.31 7.72
N LYS A 7 9.61 -31.11 8.78
CA LYS A 7 9.08 -30.64 10.07
C LYS A 7 10.09 -29.90 10.95
N ASN A 8 11.40 -30.02 10.68
CA ASN A 8 12.44 -29.51 11.59
C ASN A 8 12.96 -28.09 11.27
N PHE A 9 12.44 -27.42 10.23
CA PHE A 9 12.89 -26.06 9.83
C PHE A 9 11.89 -24.93 10.07
N SER A 10 10.76 -25.18 10.73
CA SER A 10 9.88 -24.09 11.16
C SER A 10 10.22 -23.72 12.61
N PRO A 11 10.97 -22.63 12.87
CA PRO A 11 10.89 -22.02 14.20
C PRO A 11 9.41 -21.75 14.45
N LYS A 12 8.88 -22.16 15.62
CA LYS A 12 7.51 -21.85 16.03
C LYS A 12 7.34 -20.34 15.91
N ALA A 13 6.80 -19.88 14.77
CA ALA A 13 6.48 -18.49 14.57
C ALA A 13 5.46 -18.16 15.65
N THR A 14 5.85 -17.35 16.62
CA THR A 14 4.92 -16.78 17.59
C THR A 14 3.78 -16.19 16.78
N LYS A 15 2.57 -16.72 16.96
CA LYS A 15 1.39 -16.23 16.25
C LYS A 15 1.20 -14.78 16.68
N VAL A 16 1.63 -13.85 15.83
CA VAL A 16 1.37 -12.43 16.03
C VAL A 16 -0.16 -12.27 15.99
N PRO A 17 -0.76 -11.51 16.93
CA PRO A 17 -2.20 -11.27 16.91
C PRO A 17 -2.64 -10.63 15.60
N ASP A 18 -3.87 -10.91 15.20
CA ASP A 18 -4.49 -10.27 14.05
C ASP A 18 -4.52 -8.74 14.21
N THR A 19 -4.42 -8.00 13.10
CA THR A 19 -4.44 -6.53 13.08
C THR A 19 -5.66 -5.96 13.82
N TYR A 20 -6.83 -6.59 13.74
CA TYR A 20 -8.04 -6.13 14.43
C TYR A 20 -7.95 -6.32 15.94
N ILE A 21 -7.28 -7.39 16.39
CA ILE A 21 -7.02 -7.60 17.82
C ILE A 21 -6.06 -6.52 18.32
N ILE A 22 -5.01 -6.21 17.57
CA ILE A 22 -4.05 -5.15 17.93
C ILE A 22 -4.78 -3.81 18.03
N ILE A 23 -5.57 -3.44 17.03
CA ILE A 23 -6.35 -2.20 17.03
C ILE A 23 -7.31 -2.15 18.22
N PHE A 24 -8.02 -3.23 18.51
CA PHE A 24 -8.92 -3.29 19.66
C PHE A 24 -8.18 -3.08 20.99
N LEU A 25 -7.00 -3.68 21.16
CA LEU A 25 -6.16 -3.45 22.35
C LEU A 25 -5.69 -1.99 22.43
N VAL A 26 -5.39 -1.34 21.30
CA VAL A 26 -5.07 0.09 21.25
C VAL A 26 -6.27 0.94 21.67
N VAL A 27 -7.50 0.59 21.25
CA VAL A 27 -8.72 1.29 21.69
C VAL A 27 -8.94 1.13 23.19
N VAL A 28 -8.73 -0.08 23.74
CA VAL A 28 -8.81 -0.32 25.19
C VAL A 28 -7.79 0.54 25.93
N PHE A 29 -6.55 0.61 25.43
CA PHE A 29 -5.52 1.46 26.00
C PHE A 29 -5.91 2.94 25.93
N ALA A 30 -6.36 3.42 24.76
CA ALA A 30 -6.83 4.80 24.57
C ALA A 30 -7.97 5.16 25.53
N ALA A 31 -8.95 4.26 25.68
CA ALA A 31 -10.05 4.44 26.62
C ALA A 31 -9.55 4.55 28.07
N LEU A 32 -8.58 3.73 28.49
CA LEU A 32 -7.98 3.85 29.82
C LEU A 32 -7.26 5.20 30.01
N LEU A 33 -6.59 5.71 28.97
CA LEU A 33 -5.93 7.02 29.05
C LEU A 33 -6.91 8.15 29.36
N THR A 34 -8.15 8.08 28.87
CA THR A 34 -9.18 9.10 29.15
C THR A 34 -9.51 9.27 30.64
N TYR A 35 -9.31 8.23 31.44
CA TYR A 35 -9.50 8.29 32.90
C TYR A 35 -8.25 8.78 33.65
N LEU A 36 -7.08 8.72 33.01
CA LEU A 36 -5.80 8.99 33.66
C LEU A 36 -5.27 10.38 33.33
N ILE A 37 -5.45 10.82 32.08
CA ILE A 37 -4.84 12.02 31.51
C ILE A 37 -5.90 13.14 31.43
N PRO A 38 -5.60 14.36 31.90
CA PRO A 38 -6.49 15.49 31.74
C PRO A 38 -6.55 15.98 30.29
N VAL A 39 -7.68 16.58 29.92
CA VAL A 39 -7.87 17.14 28.58
C VAL A 39 -7.22 18.51 28.47
N GLY A 40 -6.65 18.79 27.30
CA GLY A 40 -5.96 20.05 27.01
C GLY A 40 -6.20 20.50 25.58
N SER A 41 -5.93 21.77 25.31
CA SER A 41 -6.15 22.42 24.03
C SER A 41 -5.00 23.34 23.67
N PHE A 42 -4.88 23.66 22.39
CA PHE A 42 -3.95 24.62 21.83
C PHE A 42 -4.71 25.73 21.11
N ASP A 43 -4.11 26.92 21.08
CA ASP A 43 -4.50 27.91 20.09
C ASP A 43 -3.96 27.55 18.70
N THR A 44 -4.67 28.04 17.69
CA THR A 44 -4.25 27.89 16.31
C THR A 44 -4.04 29.26 15.65
N ARG A 45 -3.18 29.28 14.63
CA ARG A 45 -3.00 30.44 13.77
C ARG A 45 -3.10 30.02 12.31
N GLU A 46 -3.68 30.88 11.47
CA GLU A 46 -3.63 30.66 10.04
C GLU A 46 -2.25 31.03 9.49
N VAL A 47 -1.63 30.09 8.77
CA VAL A 47 -0.41 30.33 8.02
C VAL A 47 -0.73 30.23 6.54
N SER A 48 -0.47 31.32 5.82
CA SER A 48 -0.60 31.37 4.37
C SER A 48 0.67 30.84 3.70
N TYR A 49 0.52 29.90 2.78
CA TYR A 49 1.60 29.35 1.96
C TYR A 49 1.20 29.39 0.48
N GLN A 50 2.16 29.67 -0.39
CA GLN A 50 1.92 29.68 -1.83
C GLN A 50 2.14 28.28 -2.41
N VAL A 51 1.12 27.79 -3.11
CA VAL A 51 1.23 26.58 -3.94
C VAL A 51 0.98 27.01 -5.38
N GLY A 52 2.05 27.15 -6.17
CA GLY A 52 1.97 27.70 -7.52
C GLY A 52 1.58 29.19 -7.50
N GLN A 53 0.50 29.54 -8.22
CA GLN A 53 -0.06 30.92 -8.24
C GLN A 53 -1.17 31.15 -7.22
N GLN A 54 -1.51 30.16 -6.38
CA GLN A 54 -2.59 30.27 -5.40
C GLN A 54 -2.04 30.38 -3.97
N THR A 55 -2.52 31.38 -3.23
CA THR A 55 -2.32 31.48 -1.78
C THR A 55 -3.33 30.57 -1.08
N LYS A 56 -2.84 29.54 -0.39
CA LYS A 56 -3.66 28.69 0.49
C LYS A 56 -3.35 29.02 1.94
N SER A 57 -4.36 29.06 2.80
CA SER A 57 -4.17 29.09 4.25
C SER A 57 -4.24 27.68 4.81
N ARG A 58 -3.47 27.43 5.88
CA ARG A 58 -3.62 26.26 6.74
C ARG A 58 -3.60 26.72 8.19
N THR A 59 -4.57 26.25 8.95
CA THR A 59 -4.59 26.36 10.40
C THR A 59 -3.50 25.47 10.98
N VAL A 60 -2.54 26.07 11.69
CA VAL A 60 -1.47 25.34 12.38
C VAL A 60 -1.58 25.57 13.87
N LEU A 61 -1.27 24.53 14.65
CA LEU A 61 -1.18 24.64 16.10
C LEU A 61 0.01 25.54 16.50
N VAL A 62 -0.15 26.28 17.60
CA VAL A 62 0.92 27.03 18.24
C VAL A 62 1.36 26.22 19.47
N PRO A 63 2.50 25.51 19.44
CA PRO A 63 2.88 24.59 20.52
C PRO A 63 2.98 25.26 21.90
N GLU A 64 3.30 26.56 21.94
CA GLU A 64 3.51 27.33 23.16
C GLU A 64 2.21 27.72 23.89
N THR A 65 1.04 27.56 23.27
CA THR A 65 -0.26 27.96 23.83
C THR A 65 -1.03 26.81 24.47
N PHE A 66 -0.36 25.71 24.78
CA PHE A 66 -1.00 24.57 25.43
C PHE A 66 -1.56 24.95 26.80
N GLU A 67 -2.85 24.69 27.01
CA GLU A 67 -3.51 24.87 28.29
C GLU A 67 -4.38 23.65 28.64
N LEU A 68 -4.37 23.28 29.92
CA LEU A 68 -5.26 22.23 30.45
C LEU A 68 -6.61 22.83 30.80
N LEU A 69 -7.69 22.10 30.48
CA LEU A 69 -9.01 22.47 30.95
C LEU A 69 -9.07 22.26 32.47
N THR A 70 -9.49 23.30 33.20
CA THR A 70 -9.64 23.25 34.66
C THR A 70 -11.09 23.45 35.07
N ASP A 71 -11.51 22.77 36.15
CA ASP A 71 -12.83 22.96 36.75
C ASP A 71 -12.92 24.27 37.54
N GLU A 72 -14.11 24.57 38.10
CA GLU A 72 -14.33 25.78 38.92
C GLU A 72 -13.41 25.86 40.18
N GLN A 73 -12.76 24.75 40.55
CA GLN A 73 -11.84 24.65 41.68
C GLN A 73 -10.36 24.71 41.25
N GLY A 74 -10.09 24.85 39.95
CA GLY A 74 -8.74 24.90 39.37
C GLY A 74 -8.08 23.53 39.18
N ASN A 75 -8.81 22.42 39.32
CA ASN A 75 -8.28 21.08 39.09
C ASN A 75 -8.36 20.70 37.61
N PRO A 76 -7.35 20.02 37.05
CA PRO A 76 -7.41 19.53 35.67
C PRO A 76 -8.57 18.55 35.44
N VAL A 77 -9.38 18.83 34.43
CA VAL A 77 -10.55 18.03 34.05
C VAL A 77 -10.10 16.75 33.35
N LYS A 78 -10.69 15.62 33.76
CA LYS A 78 -10.53 14.32 33.09
C LYS A 78 -11.89 13.84 32.60
N GLU A 79 -12.00 13.62 31.30
CA GLU A 79 -13.24 13.16 30.68
C GLU A 79 -13.09 11.68 30.29
N GLY A 80 -13.49 10.80 31.20
CA GLY A 80 -13.47 9.36 30.95
C GLY A 80 -14.51 8.95 29.90
N ILE A 81 -14.08 8.24 28.86
CA ILE A 81 -14.98 7.73 27.80
C ILE A 81 -15.98 6.74 28.39
N ARG A 82 -17.27 6.92 28.10
CA ARG A 82 -18.30 5.97 28.53
C ARG A 82 -18.30 4.71 27.66
N LEU A 83 -18.78 3.61 28.22
CA LEU A 83 -18.83 2.33 27.52
C LEU A 83 -19.75 2.38 26.30
N PHE A 84 -20.91 3.02 26.46
CA PHE A 84 -21.95 3.20 25.45
C PHE A 84 -22.63 4.54 25.68
N GLU A 85 -22.82 5.33 24.63
CA GLU A 85 -23.53 6.60 24.69
C GLU A 85 -24.75 6.62 23.76
N PRO A 86 -25.87 7.24 24.19
CA PRO A 86 -27.03 7.44 23.34
C PRO A 86 -26.86 8.67 22.42
N TYR A 87 -27.74 8.78 21.42
CA TYR A 87 -27.88 9.96 20.54
C TYR A 87 -26.71 10.28 19.60
N GLY A 88 -25.82 9.31 19.33
CA GLY A 88 -24.72 9.48 18.37
C GLY A 88 -23.45 10.09 18.96
N GLU A 89 -23.38 10.18 20.29
CA GLU A 89 -22.15 10.52 21.00
C GLU A 89 -21.14 9.35 20.96
N VAL A 90 -19.87 9.68 21.12
CA VAL A 90 -18.78 8.69 21.04
C VAL A 90 -18.67 7.94 22.37
N GLY A 91 -18.78 6.62 22.29
CA GLY A 91 -18.47 5.70 23.37
C GLY A 91 -17.43 4.66 22.93
N PHE A 92 -16.92 3.92 23.91
CA PHE A 92 -15.92 2.88 23.68
C PHE A 92 -16.41 1.80 22.72
N LEU A 93 -17.67 1.34 22.83
CA LEU A 93 -18.18 0.21 22.02
C LEU A 93 -18.64 0.62 20.62
N ASN A 94 -19.04 1.87 20.38
CA ASN A 94 -19.44 2.36 19.05
C ASN A 94 -18.28 2.99 18.25
N TYR A 95 -17.03 2.95 18.75
CA TYR A 95 -15.87 3.54 18.09
C TYR A 95 -15.70 3.11 16.63
N VAL A 96 -16.04 1.85 16.29
CA VAL A 96 -15.96 1.34 14.91
C VAL A 96 -16.93 2.07 14.01
N PHE A 97 -18.18 2.23 14.46
CA PHE A 97 -19.23 2.86 13.69
C PHE A 97 -18.94 4.36 13.53
N GLU A 98 -18.71 5.06 14.65
CA GLU A 98 -18.39 6.50 14.64
C GLU A 98 -17.14 6.78 13.81
N GLY A 99 -16.11 5.94 13.96
CA GLY A 99 -14.92 5.99 13.15
C GLY A 99 -15.21 5.87 11.65
N LEU A 100 -15.97 4.86 11.22
CA LEU A 100 -16.31 4.65 9.80
C LEU A 100 -17.13 5.77 9.17
N VAL A 101 -18.06 6.37 9.92
CA VAL A 101 -18.95 7.43 9.42
C VAL A 101 -18.36 8.83 9.60
N SER A 102 -17.22 8.95 10.28
CA SER A 102 -16.62 10.25 10.58
C SER A 102 -16.05 10.98 9.36
N GLY A 103 -16.23 12.30 9.42
CA GLY A 103 -15.76 13.34 8.51
C GLY A 103 -16.45 13.36 7.16
N SER A 104 -15.71 13.58 6.06
CA SER A 104 -16.29 13.90 4.76
C SER A 104 -15.63 13.18 3.58
N LYS A 105 -16.23 13.33 2.40
CA LYS A 105 -15.62 12.87 1.13
C LYS A 105 -14.24 13.47 0.86
N TRP A 106 -13.91 14.63 1.44
CA TRP A 106 -12.70 15.39 1.16
C TRP A 106 -11.51 15.04 2.05
N GLY A 107 -11.67 14.17 3.05
CA GLY A 107 -10.65 13.87 4.05
C GLY A 107 -11.32 13.45 5.35
N SER A 108 -10.70 12.51 6.11
CA SER A 108 -11.21 11.64 7.19
C SER A 108 -11.53 10.18 6.77
N ALA A 109 -12.04 9.37 7.71
CA ALA A 109 -12.28 7.95 7.51
C ALA A 109 -13.26 7.61 6.39
N VAL A 110 -14.43 8.26 6.29
CA VAL A 110 -15.45 7.87 5.30
C VAL A 110 -14.97 8.08 3.86
N GLY A 111 -14.27 9.20 3.59
CA GLY A 111 -13.69 9.49 2.29
C GLY A 111 -12.56 8.52 1.92
N VAL A 112 -11.69 8.21 2.88
CA VAL A 112 -10.57 7.27 2.66
C VAL A 112 -11.08 5.84 2.49
N VAL A 113 -12.08 5.40 3.26
CA VAL A 113 -12.74 4.10 3.10
C VAL A 113 -13.35 3.97 1.71
N ALA A 114 -14.11 4.97 1.26
CA ALA A 114 -14.69 4.97 -0.09
C ALA A 114 -13.60 4.93 -1.17
N PHE A 115 -12.53 5.70 -1.01
CA PHE A 115 -11.38 5.71 -1.91
C PHE A 115 -10.73 4.33 -2.02
N ILE A 116 -10.44 3.68 -0.88
CA ILE A 116 -9.84 2.33 -0.83
C ILE A 116 -10.72 1.34 -1.59
N LEU A 117 -12.03 1.32 -1.32
CA LEU A 117 -12.93 0.37 -1.96
C LEU A 117 -13.07 0.60 -3.48
N VAL A 118 -13.16 1.86 -3.92
CA VAL A 118 -13.28 2.20 -5.34
C VAL A 118 -12.01 1.86 -6.11
N ILE A 119 -10.83 2.19 -5.55
CA ILE A 119 -9.55 1.85 -6.16
C ILE A 119 -9.34 0.35 -6.18
N GLY A 120 -9.64 -0.35 -5.07
CA GLY A 120 -9.57 -1.81 -5.02
C GLY A 120 -10.38 -2.46 -6.12
N GLY A 121 -11.61 -1.99 -6.33
CA GLY A 121 -12.45 -2.52 -7.40
C GLY A 121 -11.91 -2.20 -8.79
N ALA A 122 -11.41 -0.98 -9.01
CA ALA A 122 -10.77 -0.64 -10.29
C ALA A 122 -9.54 -1.53 -10.57
N PHE A 123 -8.68 -1.75 -9.57
CA PHE A 123 -7.53 -2.65 -9.68
C PHE A 123 -7.94 -4.11 -9.84
N GLY A 124 -9.02 -4.56 -9.21
CA GLY A 124 -9.57 -5.90 -9.44
C GLY A 124 -9.92 -6.14 -10.91
N ILE A 125 -10.51 -5.15 -11.59
CA ILE A 125 -10.75 -5.22 -13.04
C ILE A 125 -9.43 -5.26 -13.82
N ILE A 126 -8.47 -4.40 -13.46
CA ILE A 126 -7.16 -4.32 -14.14
C ILE A 126 -6.43 -5.65 -14.05
N LEU A 127 -6.34 -6.24 -12.86
CA LEU A 127 -5.67 -7.51 -12.61
C LEU A 127 -6.38 -8.67 -13.32
N ARG A 128 -7.72 -8.68 -13.37
CA ARG A 128 -8.50 -9.70 -14.09
C ARG A 128 -8.13 -9.82 -15.58
N THR A 129 -7.67 -8.72 -16.20
CA THR A 129 -7.25 -8.73 -17.62
C THR A 129 -6.01 -9.56 -17.90
N GLY A 130 -5.16 -9.83 -16.89
CA GLY A 130 -3.87 -10.51 -17.09
C GLY A 130 -2.84 -9.71 -17.90
N ALA A 131 -3.10 -8.43 -18.20
CA ALA A 131 -2.21 -7.62 -19.03
C ALA A 131 -0.88 -7.30 -18.36
N VAL A 132 -0.88 -7.07 -17.03
CA VAL A 132 0.33 -6.84 -16.24
C VAL A 132 1.20 -8.10 -16.24
N GLU A 133 0.59 -9.26 -15.97
CA GLU A 133 1.27 -10.56 -15.98
C GLU A 133 1.83 -10.92 -17.36
N SER A 134 0.99 -10.87 -18.39
CA SER A 134 1.39 -11.17 -19.77
C SER A 134 2.48 -10.22 -20.28
N GLY A 135 2.40 -8.93 -19.91
CA GLY A 135 3.43 -7.93 -20.22
C GLY A 135 4.76 -8.28 -19.58
N LEU A 136 4.75 -8.62 -18.29
CA LEU A 136 5.96 -9.00 -17.55
C LEU A 136 6.57 -10.30 -18.10
N LEU A 137 5.76 -11.33 -18.34
CA LEU A 137 6.17 -12.58 -18.97
C LEU A 137 6.83 -12.38 -20.33
N THR A 138 6.25 -11.51 -21.16
CA THR A 138 6.80 -11.19 -22.49
C THR A 138 8.12 -10.45 -22.40
N MET A 139 8.30 -9.59 -21.39
CA MET A 139 9.59 -8.96 -21.17
C MET A 139 10.62 -9.95 -20.64
N ILE A 140 10.23 -10.87 -19.76
CA ILE A 140 11.11 -11.97 -19.31
C ILE A 140 11.56 -12.80 -20.51
N SER A 141 10.63 -13.21 -21.38
CA SER A 141 10.97 -13.99 -22.58
C SER A 141 11.88 -13.22 -23.55
N LYS A 142 11.67 -11.91 -23.72
CA LYS A 142 12.56 -11.05 -24.54
C LYS A 142 13.94 -10.80 -23.92
N THR A 143 14.04 -10.88 -22.59
CA THR A 143 15.31 -10.71 -21.87
C THR A 143 16.11 -12.02 -21.80
N ARG A 144 15.54 -13.16 -22.25
CA ARG A 144 16.28 -14.42 -22.39
C ARG A 144 17.47 -14.25 -23.34
N GLY A 145 18.64 -14.72 -22.91
CA GLY A 145 19.91 -14.53 -23.62
C GLY A 145 20.67 -13.25 -23.25
N MET A 146 20.03 -12.29 -22.57
CA MET A 146 20.70 -11.12 -21.97
C MET A 146 20.92 -11.35 -20.47
N GLU A 147 21.72 -12.38 -20.15
CA GLU A 147 21.93 -12.90 -18.79
C GLU A 147 22.29 -11.85 -17.75
N VAL A 148 23.01 -10.79 -18.14
CA VAL A 148 23.42 -9.71 -17.23
C VAL A 148 22.32 -8.65 -17.05
N ALA A 149 21.48 -8.43 -18.07
CA ALA A 149 20.45 -7.40 -18.05
C ALA A 149 19.20 -7.82 -17.28
N ILE A 150 18.96 -9.14 -17.11
CA ILE A 150 17.77 -9.63 -16.41
C ILE A 150 17.66 -9.08 -14.98
N ILE A 151 18.78 -8.96 -14.26
CA ILE A 151 18.79 -8.47 -12.88
C ILE A 151 18.35 -7.01 -12.80
N PRO A 152 19.06 -6.03 -13.41
CA PRO A 152 18.67 -4.63 -13.28
C PRO A 152 17.29 -4.35 -13.88
N VAL A 153 16.92 -4.99 -14.99
CA VAL A 153 15.62 -4.76 -15.64
C VAL A 153 14.48 -5.31 -14.79
N MET A 154 14.53 -6.59 -14.39
CA MET A 154 13.44 -7.18 -13.59
C MET A 154 13.33 -6.51 -12.23
N PHE A 155 14.45 -6.31 -11.53
CA PHE A 155 14.43 -5.68 -10.21
C PHE A 155 13.83 -4.27 -10.29
N PHE A 156 14.21 -3.47 -11.29
CA PHE A 156 13.64 -2.14 -11.47
C PHE A 156 12.13 -2.19 -11.72
N LEU A 157 11.66 -3.12 -12.56
CA LEU A 157 10.24 -3.24 -12.91
C LEU A 157 9.38 -3.71 -11.75
N PHE A 158 9.83 -4.73 -11.02
CA PHE A 158 9.15 -5.21 -9.83
C PHE A 158 9.16 -4.15 -8.72
N SER A 159 10.28 -3.45 -8.52
CA SER A 159 10.34 -2.31 -7.60
C SER A 159 9.42 -1.16 -8.03
N LEU A 160 9.37 -0.83 -9.32
CA LEU A 160 8.43 0.17 -9.83
C LEU A 160 6.99 -0.28 -9.61
N GLY A 161 6.69 -1.56 -9.83
CA GLY A 161 5.38 -2.15 -9.59
C GLY A 161 4.95 -2.07 -8.13
N GLY A 162 5.86 -2.33 -7.18
CA GLY A 162 5.60 -2.14 -5.76
C GLY A 162 5.43 -0.66 -5.37
N ALA A 163 6.20 0.24 -5.97
CA ALA A 163 6.14 1.67 -5.69
C ALA A 163 4.89 2.35 -6.26
N VAL A 164 4.35 1.84 -7.35
CA VAL A 164 3.25 2.48 -8.09
C VAL A 164 1.92 1.76 -7.86
N PHE A 165 1.90 0.43 -8.01
CA PHE A 165 0.70 -0.39 -7.91
C PHE A 165 0.55 -1.02 -6.53
N GLY A 166 1.64 -1.19 -5.78
CA GLY A 166 1.62 -1.94 -4.52
C GLY A 166 1.49 -3.45 -4.72
N MET A 167 2.02 -3.97 -5.84
CA MET A 167 1.95 -5.37 -6.28
C MET A 167 2.72 -6.35 -5.36
N GLY A 168 2.31 -6.51 -4.11
CA GLY A 168 2.99 -7.36 -3.14
C GLY A 168 2.68 -8.84 -3.34
N GLU A 169 1.41 -9.19 -3.26
CA GLU A 169 0.90 -10.56 -3.29
C GLU A 169 0.97 -11.16 -4.69
N GLU A 170 0.73 -10.34 -5.73
CA GLU A 170 0.79 -10.79 -7.12
C GLU A 170 2.23 -11.07 -7.56
N ALA A 171 3.25 -10.62 -6.82
CA ALA A 171 4.65 -10.95 -7.07
C ALA A 171 4.94 -12.46 -6.86
N ILE A 172 4.18 -13.14 -6.00
CA ILE A 172 4.46 -14.52 -5.57
C ILE A 172 4.40 -15.52 -6.75
N PRO A 173 3.36 -15.53 -7.61
CA PRO A 173 3.34 -16.36 -8.82
C PRO A 173 4.55 -16.13 -9.73
N PHE A 174 5.02 -14.88 -9.88
CA PHE A 174 6.18 -14.59 -10.72
C PHE A 174 7.47 -15.17 -10.17
N VAL A 175 7.64 -15.30 -8.85
CA VAL A 175 8.79 -16.00 -8.26
C VAL A 175 8.86 -17.42 -8.83
N LEU A 176 7.73 -18.15 -8.82
CA LEU A 176 7.65 -19.52 -9.31
C LEU A 176 8.01 -19.64 -10.79
N ILE A 177 7.63 -18.64 -11.58
CA ILE A 177 7.93 -18.56 -13.01
C ILE A 177 9.39 -18.16 -13.27
N LEU A 178 9.95 -17.28 -12.45
CA LEU A 178 11.31 -16.76 -12.61
C LEU A 178 12.37 -17.73 -12.09
N CYS A 179 12.06 -18.58 -11.11
CA CYS A 179 12.98 -19.61 -10.60
C CYS A 179 13.61 -20.46 -11.73
N PRO A 180 12.84 -21.15 -12.59
CA PRO A 180 13.43 -21.93 -13.68
C PRO A 180 14.21 -21.07 -14.67
N VAL A 181 13.76 -19.83 -14.94
CA VAL A 181 14.48 -18.90 -15.83
C VAL A 181 15.84 -18.52 -15.25
N CYS A 182 15.91 -18.10 -13.98
CA CYS A 182 17.15 -17.73 -13.32
C CYS A 182 18.11 -18.92 -13.23
N VAL A 183 17.61 -20.10 -12.87
CA VAL A 183 18.40 -21.33 -12.82
C VAL A 183 18.97 -21.68 -14.21
N SER A 184 18.17 -21.55 -15.28
CA SER A 184 18.63 -21.81 -16.65
C SER A 184 19.74 -20.87 -17.14
N LEU A 185 19.82 -19.66 -16.60
CA LEU A 185 20.84 -18.64 -16.93
C LEU A 185 22.12 -18.78 -16.08
N GLY A 186 22.21 -19.84 -15.26
CA GLY A 186 23.32 -20.10 -14.36
C GLY A 186 23.25 -19.36 -13.03
N TYR A 187 22.11 -18.75 -12.68
CA TYR A 187 21.85 -18.21 -11.35
C TYR A 187 21.10 -19.26 -10.50
N ASP A 188 20.31 -18.81 -9.53
CA ASP A 188 19.54 -19.67 -8.63
C ASP A 188 18.13 -19.10 -8.34
N SER A 189 17.31 -19.90 -7.66
CA SER A 189 15.95 -19.50 -7.26
C SER A 189 15.94 -18.33 -6.27
N ILE A 190 17.00 -18.15 -5.48
CA ILE A 190 17.12 -16.98 -4.60
C ILE A 190 17.28 -15.70 -5.42
N THR A 191 18.05 -15.73 -6.51
CA THR A 191 18.14 -14.60 -7.45
C THR A 191 16.75 -14.26 -8.00
N ALA A 192 15.94 -15.27 -8.38
CA ALA A 192 14.57 -15.06 -8.82
C ALA A 192 13.71 -14.37 -7.74
N LEU A 193 13.79 -14.83 -6.49
CA LEU A 193 13.11 -14.21 -5.35
C LEU A 193 13.55 -12.75 -5.11
N LEU A 194 14.85 -12.47 -5.24
CA LEU A 194 15.42 -11.14 -5.04
C LEU A 194 14.93 -10.14 -6.10
N ILE A 195 14.99 -10.52 -7.39
CA ILE A 195 14.61 -9.64 -8.49
C ILE A 195 13.09 -9.46 -8.63
N SER A 196 12.27 -10.21 -7.91
CA SER A 196 10.80 -10.15 -7.98
C SER A 196 10.15 -9.74 -6.66
N TYR A 197 10.05 -10.66 -5.70
CA TYR A 197 9.38 -10.41 -4.42
C TYR A 197 10.12 -9.37 -3.58
N VAL A 198 11.44 -9.48 -3.41
CA VAL A 198 12.17 -8.49 -2.60
C VAL A 198 12.17 -7.12 -3.27
N ALA A 199 12.33 -7.09 -4.60
CA ALA A 199 12.24 -5.87 -5.38
C ALA A 199 10.89 -5.15 -5.19
N THR A 200 9.76 -5.86 -5.27
CA THR A 200 8.42 -5.30 -5.01
C THR A 200 8.30 -4.73 -3.61
N GLN A 201 8.80 -5.42 -2.58
CA GLN A 201 8.76 -4.92 -1.20
C GLN A 201 9.60 -3.65 -1.00
N ILE A 202 10.77 -3.55 -1.64
CA ILE A 202 11.57 -2.31 -1.63
C ILE A 202 10.80 -1.17 -2.28
N GLY A 203 10.17 -1.44 -3.42
CA GLY A 203 9.28 -0.51 -4.11
C GLY A 203 8.16 -0.01 -3.22
N PHE A 204 7.45 -0.94 -2.58
CA PHE A 204 6.34 -0.65 -1.67
C PHE A 204 6.78 0.23 -0.50
N ALA A 205 7.89 -0.13 0.17
CA ALA A 205 8.41 0.57 1.34
C ALA A 205 8.88 1.99 1.05
N THR A 206 9.35 2.26 -0.18
CA THR A 206 9.90 3.56 -0.60
C THR A 206 8.98 4.32 -1.56
N SER A 207 7.73 3.89 -1.67
CA SER A 207 6.76 4.41 -2.63
C SER A 207 6.47 5.91 -2.46
N TRP A 208 6.26 6.60 -3.59
CA TRP A 208 5.74 7.97 -3.63
C TRP A 208 4.26 8.10 -4.01
N MET A 209 3.62 7.02 -4.51
CA MET A 209 2.28 7.09 -5.12
C MET A 209 1.39 5.87 -4.84
N ASN A 210 1.92 4.81 -4.24
CA ASN A 210 1.19 3.56 -4.00
C ASN A 210 -0.13 3.86 -3.28
N PRO A 211 -1.28 3.50 -3.88
CA PRO A 211 -2.58 3.84 -3.35
C PRO A 211 -2.91 3.07 -2.06
N PHE A 212 -2.21 1.98 -1.76
CA PHE A 212 -2.45 1.11 -0.60
C PHE A 212 -1.55 1.42 0.60
N SER A 213 -0.55 2.28 0.44
CA SER A 213 0.33 2.69 1.54
C SER A 213 0.33 4.21 1.71
N VAL A 214 1.17 4.91 0.96
CA VAL A 214 1.43 6.34 1.15
C VAL A 214 0.20 7.20 0.91
N ALA A 215 -0.65 6.88 -0.08
CA ALA A 215 -1.84 7.68 -0.35
C ALA A 215 -2.88 7.59 0.78
N ILE A 216 -3.09 6.40 1.36
CA ILE A 216 -3.97 6.21 2.53
C ILE A 216 -3.43 6.97 3.72
N ALA A 217 -2.13 6.81 4.02
CA ALA A 217 -1.49 7.52 5.14
C ALA A 217 -1.59 9.04 4.98
N GLN A 218 -1.41 9.56 3.76
CA GLN A 218 -1.59 10.99 3.46
C GLN A 218 -3.03 11.45 3.66
N GLY A 219 -4.00 10.63 3.26
CA GLY A 219 -5.43 10.91 3.45
C GLY A 219 -5.86 10.92 4.92
N ILE A 220 -5.31 10.01 5.74
CA ILE A 220 -5.55 9.98 7.19
C ILE A 220 -4.93 11.20 7.88
N SER A 221 -3.69 11.55 7.50
CA SER A 221 -2.99 12.71 8.06
C SER A 221 -3.44 14.05 7.47
N GLU A 222 -4.47 14.04 6.61
CA GLU A 222 -5.04 15.22 5.94
C GLU A 222 -4.00 16.10 5.23
N ILE A 223 -2.95 15.47 4.70
CA ILE A 223 -1.91 16.14 3.91
C ILE A 223 -2.15 15.91 2.42
N PRO A 224 -1.63 16.79 1.54
CA PRO A 224 -1.78 16.63 0.10
C PRO A 224 -1.25 15.26 -0.37
N VAL A 225 -2.03 14.58 -1.23
CA VAL A 225 -1.57 13.35 -1.89
C VAL A 225 -0.35 13.70 -2.77
N LEU A 226 0.64 12.80 -2.84
CA LEU A 226 1.95 13.05 -3.47
C LEU A 226 2.81 14.13 -2.79
N SER A 227 2.42 14.66 -1.62
CA SER A 227 3.30 15.54 -0.83
C SER A 227 4.63 14.84 -0.55
N GLY A 228 5.76 15.51 -0.84
CA GLY A 228 7.10 14.94 -0.68
C GLY A 228 7.45 13.83 -1.70
N ALA A 229 6.76 13.74 -2.84
CA ALA A 229 7.04 12.74 -3.87
C ALA A 229 8.50 12.80 -4.38
N GLY A 230 9.08 14.00 -4.57
CA GLY A 230 10.47 14.14 -5.03
C GLY A 230 11.49 13.44 -4.13
N PHE A 231 11.36 13.64 -2.81
CA PHE A 231 12.21 12.97 -1.81
C PHE A 231 12.00 11.44 -1.84
N ARG A 232 10.75 10.98 -1.92
CA ARG A 232 10.44 9.54 -1.95
C ARG A 232 10.90 8.88 -3.24
N MET A 233 10.81 9.55 -4.39
CA MET A 233 11.37 9.06 -5.65
C MET A 233 12.89 8.92 -5.58
N ALA A 234 13.58 9.88 -4.94
CA ALA A 234 15.03 9.79 -4.72
C ALA A 234 15.39 8.61 -3.80
N MET A 235 14.64 8.41 -2.71
CA MET A 235 14.80 7.24 -1.83
C MET A 235 14.55 5.94 -2.60
N TRP A 236 13.43 5.83 -3.31
CA TRP A 236 13.10 4.67 -4.11
C TRP A 236 14.19 4.32 -5.11
N PHE A 237 14.71 5.31 -5.82
CA PHE A 237 15.81 5.11 -6.76
C PHE A 237 17.07 4.61 -6.05
N ALA A 238 17.45 5.21 -4.92
CA ALA A 238 18.62 4.80 -4.14
C ALA A 238 18.50 3.38 -3.59
N PHE A 239 17.35 3.02 -2.99
CA PHE A 239 17.12 1.67 -2.46
C PHE A 239 16.98 0.62 -3.56
N THR A 240 16.35 0.96 -4.69
CA THR A 240 16.30 0.10 -5.88
C THR A 240 17.69 -0.15 -6.44
N LEU A 241 18.51 0.90 -6.57
CA LEU A 241 19.90 0.76 -7.02
C LEU A 241 20.73 -0.10 -6.05
N LEU A 242 20.59 0.11 -4.75
CA LEU A 242 21.24 -0.71 -3.73
C LEU A 242 20.83 -2.18 -3.85
N GLY A 243 19.54 -2.46 -4.01
CA GLY A 243 18.99 -3.79 -4.22
C GLY A 243 19.52 -4.46 -5.49
N ILE A 244 19.59 -3.72 -6.60
CA ILE A 244 20.19 -4.18 -7.87
C ILE A 244 21.66 -4.55 -7.67
N VAL A 245 22.45 -3.66 -7.07
CA VAL A 245 23.89 -3.86 -6.85
C VAL A 245 24.13 -5.07 -5.95
N PHE A 246 23.40 -5.19 -4.84
CA PHE A 246 23.47 -6.33 -3.94
C PHE A 246 23.15 -7.64 -4.67
N THR A 247 22.02 -7.67 -5.39
CA THR A 247 21.56 -8.86 -6.12
C THR A 247 22.55 -9.24 -7.22
N TRP A 248 23.13 -8.26 -7.90
CA TRP A 248 24.14 -8.51 -8.92
C TRP A 248 25.40 -9.15 -8.36
N PHE A 249 25.93 -8.65 -7.24
CA PHE A 249 27.08 -9.27 -6.58
C PHE A 249 26.79 -10.69 -6.08
N TYR A 250 25.57 -10.91 -5.55
CA TYR A 250 25.11 -12.24 -5.14
C TYR A 250 25.05 -13.20 -6.34
N ALA A 251 24.30 -12.83 -7.38
CA ALA A 251 24.08 -13.64 -8.57
C ALA A 251 25.40 -13.95 -9.30
N ARG A 252 26.35 -12.99 -9.34
CA ARG A 252 27.68 -13.21 -9.90
C ARG A 252 28.48 -14.28 -9.14
N LYS A 253 28.38 -14.32 -7.81
CA LYS A 253 29.05 -15.36 -7.00
C LYS A 253 28.47 -16.74 -7.27
N VAL A 254 27.14 -16.84 -7.34
CA VAL A 254 26.43 -18.10 -7.65
C VAL A 254 26.77 -18.58 -9.06
N LYS A 255 26.83 -17.66 -10.03
CA LYS A 255 27.17 -18.00 -11.41
C LYS A 255 28.59 -18.52 -11.59
N GLN A 256 29.54 -18.02 -10.80
CA GLN A 256 30.93 -18.50 -10.81
C GLN A 256 31.09 -19.87 -10.14
N ASP A 257 30.28 -20.14 -9.12
CA ASP A 257 30.32 -21.37 -8.34
C ASP A 257 28.91 -21.69 -7.82
N PRO A 258 28.13 -22.52 -8.55
CA PRO A 258 26.75 -22.83 -8.21
C PRO A 258 26.57 -23.46 -6.83
N GLN A 259 27.59 -24.12 -6.29
CA GLN A 259 27.53 -24.74 -4.95
C GLN A 259 27.46 -23.71 -3.81
N ARG A 260 27.77 -22.44 -4.09
CA ARG A 260 27.61 -21.35 -3.13
C ARG A 260 26.16 -20.93 -2.92
N SER A 261 25.25 -21.36 -3.79
CA SER A 261 23.83 -21.10 -3.61
C SER A 261 23.28 -21.91 -2.44
N LEU A 262 22.56 -21.23 -1.53
CA LEU A 262 21.82 -21.91 -0.47
C LEU A 262 20.66 -22.74 -1.03
N SER A 263 20.17 -22.42 -2.24
CA SER A 263 19.15 -23.18 -2.94
C SER A 263 19.74 -24.22 -3.90
N TYR A 264 21.06 -24.50 -3.85
CA TYR A 264 21.68 -25.45 -4.78
C TYR A 264 20.95 -26.80 -4.79
N GLN A 265 20.63 -27.39 -3.63
CA GLN A 265 19.93 -28.68 -3.60
C GLN A 265 18.48 -28.60 -4.08
N SER A 266 17.74 -27.56 -3.69
CA SER A 266 16.34 -27.37 -4.10
C SER A 266 16.20 -27.06 -5.58
N ASP A 267 17.21 -26.41 -6.17
CA ASP A 267 17.23 -26.01 -7.57
C ASP A 267 17.61 -27.17 -8.51
N ALA A 268 18.00 -28.33 -7.96
CA ALA A 268 18.28 -29.52 -8.76
C ALA A 268 17.07 -29.91 -9.63
N PHE A 269 15.86 -29.80 -9.08
CA PHE A 269 14.61 -30.02 -9.81
C PHE A 269 14.51 -29.14 -11.07
N PHE A 270 14.82 -27.85 -10.95
CA PHE A 270 14.77 -26.93 -12.08
C PHE A 270 15.90 -27.16 -13.09
N ARG A 271 17.06 -27.67 -12.64
CA ARG A 271 18.19 -28.01 -13.52
C ARG A 271 17.96 -29.30 -14.31
N GLU A 272 17.26 -30.27 -13.72
CA GLU A 272 16.93 -31.53 -14.39
C GLU A 272 15.79 -31.38 -15.40
N ASP A 273 14.86 -30.44 -15.19
CA ASP A 273 13.72 -30.18 -16.08
C ASP A 273 14.00 -29.08 -17.15
N LEU A 274 15.27 -28.70 -17.35
CA LEU A 274 15.69 -27.64 -18.29
C LEU A 274 15.27 -27.92 -19.74
N GLU A 275 15.16 -29.19 -20.14
CA GLU A 275 14.78 -29.59 -21.51
C GLU A 275 13.29 -29.35 -21.82
N LYS A 276 12.43 -29.00 -20.85
CA LYS A 276 10.99 -28.75 -21.07
C LYS A 276 10.58 -27.27 -21.07
N ASN A 277 11.50 -26.33 -20.90
CA ASN A 277 11.17 -24.90 -20.67
C ASN A 277 10.90 -24.06 -21.94
N GLU A 278 10.32 -24.66 -22.98
CA GLU A 278 9.88 -23.97 -24.21
C GLU A 278 8.57 -23.17 -24.05
N GLU A 279 7.78 -23.39 -23.00
CA GLU A 279 6.43 -22.84 -22.87
C GLU A 279 6.27 -21.57 -22.02
N LEU A 280 7.34 -20.82 -21.73
CA LEU A 280 7.21 -19.50 -21.09
C LEU A 280 6.93 -18.40 -22.13
N ARG A 281 5.83 -18.54 -22.87
CA ARG A 281 5.29 -17.50 -23.75
C ARG A 281 4.02 -16.94 -23.11
N GLY A 282 4.12 -15.71 -22.58
CA GLY A 282 2.92 -14.92 -22.34
C GLY A 282 2.27 -14.58 -23.68
N ASP A 283 0.98 -14.82 -23.85
CA ASP A 283 0.26 -14.49 -25.08
C ASP A 283 -0.04 -12.98 -25.12
N PHE A 284 0.98 -12.17 -25.41
CA PHE A 284 0.86 -10.71 -25.42
C PHE A 284 0.28 -10.19 -26.74
N GLY A 285 -1.04 -10.17 -26.81
CA GLY A 285 -1.79 -9.53 -27.89
C GLY A 285 -1.94 -8.01 -27.77
N THR A 286 -2.61 -7.43 -28.78
CA THR A 286 -2.93 -6.00 -28.85
C THR A 286 -3.80 -5.51 -27.69
N GLY A 287 -4.72 -6.34 -27.18
CA GLY A 287 -5.54 -6.00 -26.03
C GLY A 287 -4.72 -5.77 -24.75
N HIS A 288 -3.72 -6.63 -24.47
CA HIS A 288 -2.82 -6.43 -23.33
C HIS A 288 -2.03 -5.12 -23.45
N MET A 289 -1.55 -4.80 -24.65
CA MET A 289 -0.87 -3.52 -24.93
C MET A 289 -1.79 -2.31 -24.67
N LEU A 290 -3.04 -2.36 -25.12
CA LEU A 290 -4.01 -1.28 -24.89
C LEU A 290 -4.33 -1.09 -23.41
N VAL A 291 -4.44 -2.18 -22.64
CA VAL A 291 -4.62 -2.11 -21.18
C VAL A 291 -3.42 -1.41 -20.52
N LEU A 292 -2.19 -1.82 -20.84
CA LEU A 292 -0.98 -1.21 -20.28
C LEU A 292 -0.83 0.27 -20.67
N LEU A 293 -1.16 0.64 -21.90
CA LEU A 293 -1.17 2.03 -22.36
C LEU A 293 -2.23 2.86 -21.62
N THR A 294 -3.43 2.30 -21.43
CA THR A 294 -4.50 2.97 -20.67
C THR A 294 -4.09 3.18 -19.22
N LEU A 295 -3.44 2.18 -18.61
CA LEU A 295 -2.90 2.29 -17.26
C LEU A 295 -1.81 3.36 -17.16
N ALA A 296 -0.85 3.37 -18.09
CA ALA A 296 0.20 4.39 -18.14
C ALA A 296 -0.37 5.81 -18.33
N ALA A 297 -1.34 5.97 -19.24
CA ALA A 297 -2.05 7.23 -19.43
C ALA A 297 -2.80 7.66 -18.18
N GLY A 298 -3.44 6.72 -17.48
CA GLY A 298 -4.11 6.94 -16.20
C GLY A 298 -3.16 7.47 -15.13
N ILE A 299 -1.95 6.91 -15.03
CA ILE A 299 -0.93 7.39 -14.09
C ILE A 299 -0.47 8.80 -14.43
N VAL A 300 -0.19 9.08 -15.70
CA VAL A 300 0.16 10.44 -16.14
C VAL A 300 -0.97 11.42 -15.80
N TRP A 301 -2.23 11.00 -15.99
CA TRP A 301 -3.40 11.81 -15.66
C TRP A 301 -3.55 12.07 -14.16
N VAL A 302 -3.29 11.07 -13.30
CA VAL A 302 -3.27 11.26 -11.84
C VAL A 302 -2.19 12.24 -11.43
N ILE A 303 -0.94 12.06 -11.91
CA ILE A 303 0.18 12.95 -11.59
C ILE A 303 -0.14 14.39 -12.02
N TRP A 304 -0.60 14.56 -13.26
CA TRP A 304 -0.97 15.88 -13.78
C TRP A 304 -2.13 16.50 -13.01
N GLY A 305 -3.15 15.71 -12.65
CA GLY A 305 -4.30 16.18 -11.88
C GLY A 305 -3.92 16.67 -10.49
N VAL A 306 -3.09 15.91 -9.78
CA VAL A 306 -2.61 16.29 -8.43
C VAL A 306 -1.69 17.51 -8.50
N VAL A 307 -0.73 17.52 -9.44
CA VAL A 307 0.30 18.58 -9.50
C VAL A 307 -0.26 19.89 -10.05
N MET A 308 -1.07 19.85 -11.11
CA MET A 308 -1.53 21.07 -11.80
C MET A 308 -2.89 21.55 -11.33
N HIS A 309 -3.79 20.63 -10.96
CA HIS A 309 -5.19 20.95 -10.61
C HIS A 309 -5.49 20.75 -9.12
N GLY A 310 -4.52 20.25 -8.34
CA GLY A 310 -4.70 20.01 -6.91
C GLY A 310 -5.75 18.95 -6.60
N TYR A 311 -5.92 17.96 -7.49
CA TYR A 311 -6.83 16.84 -7.28
C TYR A 311 -6.54 16.13 -5.95
N TYR A 312 -7.61 15.76 -5.26
CA TYR A 312 -7.53 15.10 -3.98
C TYR A 312 -8.23 13.73 -4.04
N ILE A 313 -8.55 13.17 -2.88
CA ILE A 313 -9.06 11.81 -2.73
C ILE A 313 -10.25 11.51 -3.68
N PRO A 314 -11.31 12.32 -3.76
CA PRO A 314 -12.45 12.02 -4.65
C PRO A 314 -12.07 11.99 -6.14
N GLU A 315 -11.27 12.95 -6.60
CA GLU A 315 -10.86 13.04 -7.99
C GLU A 315 -9.97 11.87 -8.37
N ILE A 316 -9.00 11.51 -7.52
CA ILE A 316 -8.09 10.38 -7.76
C ILE A 316 -8.87 9.06 -7.80
N ALA A 317 -9.81 8.84 -6.87
CA ALA A 317 -10.69 7.67 -6.92
C ALA A 317 -11.47 7.61 -8.24
N THR A 318 -11.99 8.75 -8.70
CA THR A 318 -12.74 8.85 -9.97
C THR A 318 -11.85 8.56 -11.18
N GLN A 319 -10.59 9.02 -11.17
CA GLN A 319 -9.63 8.73 -12.23
C GLN A 319 -9.31 7.23 -12.31
N PHE A 320 -9.02 6.59 -11.18
CA PHE A 320 -8.78 5.15 -11.15
C PHE A 320 -10.02 4.35 -11.54
N PHE A 321 -11.21 4.74 -11.09
CA PHE A 321 -12.47 4.14 -11.52
C PHE A 321 -12.65 4.23 -13.04
N THR A 322 -12.39 5.41 -13.62
CA THR A 322 -12.48 5.63 -15.07
C THR A 322 -11.49 4.75 -15.83
N VAL A 323 -10.23 4.69 -15.37
CA VAL A 323 -9.20 3.83 -15.95
C VAL A 323 -9.59 2.36 -15.87
N GLY A 324 -10.06 1.90 -14.71
CA GLY A 324 -10.54 0.52 -14.53
C GLY A 324 -11.72 0.18 -15.43
N LEU A 325 -12.67 1.12 -15.60
CA LEU A 325 -13.81 0.94 -16.50
C LEU A 325 -13.36 0.81 -17.96
N VAL A 326 -12.49 1.70 -18.43
CA VAL A 326 -11.95 1.65 -19.81
C VAL A 326 -11.17 0.35 -20.02
N ILE A 327 -10.34 -0.05 -19.06
CA ILE A 327 -9.58 -1.30 -19.10
C ILE A 327 -10.51 -2.51 -19.12
N GLY A 328 -11.59 -2.51 -18.34
CA GLY A 328 -12.58 -3.58 -18.37
C GLY A 328 -13.28 -3.68 -19.72
N VAL A 329 -13.66 -2.56 -20.35
CA VAL A 329 -14.22 -2.53 -21.71
C VAL A 329 -13.23 -3.13 -22.70
N ILE A 330 -11.94 -2.75 -22.64
CA ILE A 330 -10.89 -3.35 -23.47
C ILE A 330 -10.79 -4.86 -23.21
N GLY A 331 -10.79 -5.28 -21.94
CA GLY A 331 -10.74 -6.68 -21.53
C GLY A 331 -11.86 -7.52 -22.15
N VAL A 332 -13.09 -7.01 -22.14
CA VAL A 332 -14.25 -7.70 -22.73
C VAL A 332 -14.20 -7.71 -24.26
N LEU A 333 -13.88 -6.58 -24.90
CA LEU A 333 -13.84 -6.47 -26.36
C LEU A 333 -12.76 -7.37 -26.97
N PHE A 334 -11.60 -7.45 -26.33
CA PHE A 334 -10.49 -8.29 -26.77
C PHE A 334 -10.51 -9.71 -26.16
N LYS A 335 -11.54 -10.04 -25.36
CA LYS A 335 -11.70 -11.32 -24.66
C LYS A 335 -10.46 -11.73 -23.84
N LEU A 336 -9.80 -10.74 -23.23
CA LEU A 336 -8.63 -10.97 -22.39
C LEU A 336 -9.03 -11.86 -21.21
N ASN A 337 -8.31 -12.97 -21.02
CA ASN A 337 -8.66 -14.00 -20.03
C ASN A 337 -10.15 -14.41 -20.03
N GLY A 338 -10.78 -14.42 -21.21
CA GLY A 338 -12.18 -14.79 -21.39
C GLY A 338 -13.19 -13.84 -20.71
N MET A 339 -12.81 -12.58 -20.42
CA MET A 339 -13.67 -11.63 -19.71
C MET A 339 -15.00 -11.35 -20.44
N THR A 340 -16.07 -11.36 -19.66
CA THR A 340 -17.42 -10.90 -20.01
C THR A 340 -17.78 -9.63 -19.24
N TRP A 341 -18.88 -8.98 -19.61
CA TRP A 341 -19.39 -7.80 -18.90
C TRP A 341 -19.69 -8.09 -17.42
N ASN A 342 -20.15 -9.30 -17.10
CA ASN A 342 -20.38 -9.72 -15.71
C ASN A 342 -19.08 -9.93 -14.94
N ASP A 343 -18.01 -10.35 -15.63
CA ASP A 343 -16.69 -10.46 -15.01
C ASP A 343 -16.17 -9.09 -14.58
N MET A 344 -16.43 -8.02 -15.35
CA MET A 344 -16.06 -6.67 -14.91
C MET A 344 -16.68 -6.30 -13.56
N ALA A 345 -17.99 -6.54 -13.39
CA ALA A 345 -18.68 -6.24 -12.14
C ALA A 345 -18.25 -7.16 -10.99
N THR A 346 -17.96 -8.43 -11.29
CA THR A 346 -17.50 -9.40 -10.29
C THR A 346 -16.08 -9.07 -9.84
N SER A 347 -15.17 -8.78 -10.77
CA SER A 347 -13.79 -8.37 -10.47
C SER A 347 -13.71 -7.04 -9.75
N PHE A 348 -14.62 -6.09 -10.01
CA PHE A 348 -14.72 -4.88 -9.19
C PHE A 348 -15.07 -5.23 -7.74
N ARG A 349 -16.06 -6.09 -7.52
CA ARG A 349 -16.47 -6.51 -6.18
C ARG A 349 -15.36 -7.27 -5.44
N ASP A 350 -14.67 -8.16 -6.15
CA ASP A 350 -13.59 -8.96 -5.57
C ASP A 350 -12.41 -8.06 -5.21
N GLY A 351 -12.00 -7.15 -6.08
CA GLY A 351 -10.96 -6.17 -5.77
C GLY A 351 -11.33 -5.25 -4.60
N SER A 352 -12.59 -4.81 -4.49
CA SER A 352 -13.05 -4.05 -3.31
C SER A 352 -13.05 -4.91 -2.03
N LYS A 353 -13.41 -6.20 -2.13
CA LYS A 353 -13.44 -7.14 -1.01
C LYS A 353 -12.03 -7.38 -0.45
N ASP A 354 -11.03 -7.50 -1.32
CA ASP A 354 -9.63 -7.71 -0.90
C ASP A 354 -9.11 -6.52 -0.08
N LEU A 355 -9.60 -5.31 -0.33
CA LEU A 355 -9.23 -4.11 0.43
C LEU A 355 -10.17 -3.74 1.57
N LEU A 356 -11.29 -4.46 1.75
CA LEU A 356 -12.23 -4.20 2.84
C LEU A 356 -11.55 -4.29 4.20
N GLY A 357 -10.62 -5.23 4.36
CA GLY A 357 -9.83 -5.41 5.57
C GLY A 357 -9.13 -4.11 6.00
N ALA A 358 -8.39 -3.50 5.07
CA ALA A 358 -7.67 -2.25 5.27
C ALA A 358 -8.62 -1.06 5.46
N ALA A 359 -9.72 -0.99 4.70
CA ALA A 359 -10.71 0.07 4.85
C ALA A 359 -11.32 0.09 6.27
N LEU A 360 -11.66 -1.07 6.84
CA LEU A 360 -12.15 -1.18 8.22
C LEU A 360 -11.11 -0.74 9.24
N VAL A 361 -9.82 -1.03 9.02
CA VAL A 361 -8.73 -0.52 9.87
C VAL A 361 -8.72 1.02 9.89
N VAL A 362 -8.90 1.67 8.74
CA VAL A 362 -8.94 3.14 8.67
C VAL A 362 -10.09 3.71 9.51
N GLY A 363 -11.29 3.13 9.37
CA GLY A 363 -12.44 3.53 10.18
C GLY A 363 -12.18 3.36 11.68
N MET A 364 -11.66 2.19 12.08
CA MET A 364 -11.31 1.93 13.47
C MET A 364 -10.22 2.86 14.01
N ALA A 365 -9.22 3.20 13.19
CA ALA A 365 -8.16 4.13 13.56
C ALA A 365 -8.71 5.52 13.87
N LYS A 366 -9.64 6.02 13.05
CA LYS A 366 -10.33 7.29 13.35
C LYS A 366 -11.25 7.16 14.57
N GLY A 367 -11.85 5.99 14.80
CA GLY A 367 -12.57 5.69 16.03
C GLY A 367 -11.71 5.82 17.29
N ILE A 368 -10.43 5.40 17.25
CA ILE A 368 -9.47 5.61 18.36
C ILE A 368 -9.27 7.10 18.63
N VAL A 369 -9.09 7.91 17.58
CA VAL A 369 -8.94 9.36 17.71
C VAL A 369 -10.17 9.98 18.36
N LEU A 370 -11.38 9.57 17.96
CA LEU A 370 -12.63 10.04 18.56
C LEU A 370 -12.75 9.63 20.03
N VAL A 371 -12.33 8.41 20.39
CA VAL A 371 -12.30 7.96 21.80
C VAL A 371 -11.38 8.83 22.66
N LEU A 372 -10.34 9.43 22.08
CA LEU A 372 -9.43 10.36 22.78
C LEU A 372 -9.92 11.82 22.81
N GLY A 373 -11.15 12.07 22.34
CA GLY A 373 -11.77 13.41 22.28
C GLY A 373 -11.72 14.06 20.90
N GLY A 374 -11.12 13.41 19.90
CA GLY A 374 -10.98 13.96 18.54
C GLY A 374 -9.57 14.51 18.25
N ASP A 375 -9.42 15.10 17.06
CA ASP A 375 -8.16 15.64 16.51
C ASP A 375 -8.18 17.16 16.31
N SER A 376 -9.20 17.85 16.82
CA SER A 376 -9.27 19.30 16.82
C SER A 376 -8.24 19.88 17.80
N PRO A 377 -7.32 20.77 17.35
CA PRO A 377 -6.32 21.35 18.25
C PRO A 377 -6.93 22.25 19.32
N THR A 378 -8.06 22.89 19.03
CA THR A 378 -8.72 23.86 19.91
C THR A 378 -9.66 23.21 20.91
N ASP A 379 -10.12 21.99 20.62
CA ASP A 379 -11.01 21.29 21.54
C ASP A 379 -10.17 20.65 22.67
N PRO A 380 -10.64 20.66 23.92
CA PRO A 380 -9.96 19.96 25.00
C PRO A 380 -9.99 18.46 24.75
N THR A 381 -8.84 17.86 24.46
CA THR A 381 -8.74 16.42 24.19
C THR A 381 -7.59 15.77 24.96
N VAL A 382 -7.69 14.47 25.17
CA VAL A 382 -6.59 13.67 25.72
C VAL A 382 -5.45 13.61 24.72
N LEU A 383 -5.78 13.57 23.42
CA LEU A 383 -4.79 13.52 22.35
C LEU A 383 -3.87 14.75 22.35
N ASN A 384 -4.43 15.95 22.54
CA ASN A 384 -3.66 17.19 22.63
C ASN A 384 -2.69 17.19 23.83
N THR A 385 -3.14 16.73 25.00
CA THR A 385 -2.28 16.59 26.18
C THR A 385 -1.15 15.60 25.93
N VAL A 386 -1.44 14.44 25.35
CA VAL A 386 -0.41 13.44 25.01
C VAL A 386 0.60 14.03 24.03
N LEU A 387 0.13 14.72 22.99
CA LEU A 387 0.98 15.37 21.99
C LEU A 387 1.93 16.38 22.65
N HIS A 388 1.43 17.26 23.52
CA HIS A 388 2.26 18.26 24.21
C HIS A 388 3.42 17.62 25.00
N TYR A 389 3.16 16.54 25.73
CA TYR A 389 4.17 15.88 26.56
C TYR A 389 5.14 14.98 25.78
N MET A 390 4.80 14.60 24.54
CA MET A 390 5.68 13.78 23.69
C MET A 390 6.74 14.59 22.95
N GLY A 391 6.60 15.92 22.88
CA GLY A 391 7.46 16.83 22.10
C GLY A 391 7.08 16.84 20.63
#